data_AF-A0A961WRG8-F1
#
_entry.id   AF-A0A961WRG8-F1
#
_cell.length_a   1.000
_cell.length_b   1.000
_cell.length_c   1.000
_cell.angle_alpha   90.00
_cell.angle_beta   90.00
_cell.angle_gamma   90.00
#
_symmetry.space_group_name_H-M   'P 1'
#
loop_
_entity.id
_entity.type
_entity.pdbx_description
1 polymer ?
#
loop_
_entity_poly.entity_id
_entity_poly.type
_entity_poly.pdbx_seq_one_letter_code
_entity_poly.pdbx_strand_id
1 'polypeptide(L)'
;MSFFLFQGDGLEWLETLNESASTAAAAAAQSATDAEGFKDEAETKAGEADASANAAATSAGQSSASAAAALTSEGNASTSEGNAAADAAAADASKVAALAAANAAGTAQLAAEAARDQAFTAFDNFDDKYLGEKAAEPATDNDGDPLQPGALFYHTGIGLKFWDGAAWVAAYISGAGFLAAANNLSDVNDPDVARGNLSAPSVAEMNAGLAGKSNTGHTHTIANVTGLQANLDSLQTAVDGKAATGHTHTIANVTGLQTALDGKAASAHTHAIANVTGLQAALDGKSATGHTHTLAQISDSGSMAGENDAPSDGNTYARKNGAWEALASEGWTLLSSLATSAGTAINFTGIPTGVREVLILFDDVAVTSGLGVRLGDSGGVETTGYDSYTGNRSSSTSSTTEFDLIASTLVKGVMRLFHMGGNQWMSDHMVRGYSNVPVHGAGDKTLSGALDRVQLMGGTFSGGSCSVFYR
;
A
#
# COMPACT_ATOMS: atom_id res chain seq x y z
N MET A 1 -26.82 -16.35 150.23
CA MET A 1 -28.07 -15.58 150.15
C MET A 1 -27.70 -14.24 149.52
N SER A 2 -28.09 -13.89 148.30
CA SER A 2 -29.33 -14.21 147.61
C SER A 2 -29.06 -14.49 146.13
N PHE A 3 -29.50 -15.65 145.69
CA PHE A 3 -29.64 -16.00 144.29
C PHE A 3 -30.85 -15.19 143.80
N PHE A 4 -30.63 -14.01 143.23
CA PHE A 4 -31.69 -13.27 142.54
C PHE A 4 -31.94 -13.99 141.22
N LEU A 5 -32.86 -14.95 141.30
CA LEU A 5 -33.48 -15.64 140.20
C LEU A 5 -34.33 -14.60 139.44
N PHE A 6 -33.72 -13.82 138.55
CA PHE A 6 -34.47 -13.11 137.50
C PHE A 6 -34.95 -14.16 136.49
N GLN A 7 -36.09 -14.80 136.77
CA GLN A 7 -36.76 -15.71 135.82
C GLN A 7 -37.74 -14.97 134.88
N GLY A 8 -37.59 -13.66 134.69
CA GLY A 8 -38.45 -12.86 133.79
C GLY A 8 -37.64 -12.11 132.72
N ASP A 9 -36.81 -11.15 133.13
CA ASP A 9 -36.34 -10.09 132.23
C ASP A 9 -35.09 -10.43 131.39
N GLY A 10 -34.34 -11.46 131.76
CA GLY A 10 -33.14 -11.89 131.03
C GLY A 10 -33.45 -12.61 129.70
N LEU A 11 -34.65 -13.18 129.58
CA LEU A 11 -35.12 -13.83 128.35
C LEU A 11 -35.62 -12.78 127.35
N GLU A 12 -36.40 -11.78 127.78
CA GLU A 12 -36.92 -10.72 126.91
C GLU A 12 -35.80 -9.86 126.28
N TRP A 13 -34.76 -9.52 127.04
CA TRP A 13 -33.61 -8.76 126.51
C TRP A 13 -32.81 -9.55 125.46
N LEU A 14 -32.67 -10.86 125.66
CA LEU A 14 -32.01 -11.75 124.72
C LEU A 14 -32.85 -11.93 123.44
N GLU A 15 -34.18 -11.99 123.59
CA GLU A 15 -35.15 -12.06 122.49
C GLU A 15 -35.15 -10.78 121.65
N THR A 16 -35.12 -9.61 122.30
CA THR A 16 -35.04 -8.29 121.65
C THR A 16 -33.72 -8.08 120.88
N LEU A 17 -32.60 -8.54 121.45
CA LEU A 17 -31.29 -8.55 120.78
C LEU A 17 -31.27 -9.51 119.58
N ASN A 18 -31.92 -10.66 119.70
CA ASN A 18 -32.02 -11.65 118.62
C ASN A 18 -32.90 -11.12 117.46
N GLU A 19 -34.01 -10.44 117.75
CA GLU A 19 -34.81 -9.72 116.73
C GLU A 19 -34.03 -8.59 116.05
N SER A 20 -33.28 -7.80 116.82
CA SER A 20 -32.45 -6.72 116.28
C SER A 20 -31.34 -7.26 115.37
N ALA A 21 -30.68 -8.34 115.78
CA ALA A 21 -29.66 -9.02 114.98
C ALA A 21 -30.25 -9.66 113.72
N SER A 22 -31.45 -10.26 113.82
CA SER A 22 -32.19 -10.80 112.66
C SER A 22 -32.55 -9.71 111.65
N THR A 23 -33.04 -8.56 112.12
CA THR A 23 -33.38 -7.40 111.28
C THR A 23 -32.14 -6.84 110.57
N ALA A 24 -31.02 -6.70 111.29
CA ALA A 24 -29.76 -6.26 110.70
C ALA A 24 -29.24 -7.26 109.64
N ALA A 25 -29.35 -8.56 109.90
CA ALA A 25 -28.99 -9.60 108.94
C ALA A 25 -29.89 -9.55 107.69
N ALA A 26 -31.19 -9.31 107.84
CA ALA A 26 -32.11 -9.14 106.72
C ALA A 26 -31.79 -7.89 105.87
N ALA A 27 -31.48 -6.76 106.51
CA ALA A 27 -31.09 -5.53 105.82
C ALA A 27 -29.75 -5.69 105.05
N ALA A 28 -28.79 -6.41 105.62
CA ALA A 28 -27.54 -6.75 104.95
C ALA A 28 -27.77 -7.68 103.74
N ALA A 29 -28.65 -8.67 103.86
CA ALA A 29 -29.03 -9.55 102.76
C ALA A 29 -29.75 -8.79 101.63
N GLN A 30 -30.63 -7.85 101.98
CA GLN A 30 -31.29 -6.98 101.00
C GLN A 30 -30.26 -6.09 100.29
N SER A 31 -29.35 -5.45 101.02
CA SER A 31 -28.30 -4.60 100.43
C SER A 31 -27.38 -5.38 99.48
N ALA A 32 -27.06 -6.63 99.82
CA ALA A 32 -26.30 -7.52 98.93
C ALA A 32 -27.09 -7.84 97.65
N THR A 33 -28.40 -8.06 97.77
CA THR A 33 -29.28 -8.29 96.61
C THR A 33 -29.36 -7.06 95.71
N ASP A 34 -29.51 -5.87 96.29
CA ASP A 34 -29.54 -4.61 95.55
C ASP A 34 -28.20 -4.34 94.84
N ALA A 35 -27.07 -4.67 95.49
CA ALA A 35 -25.75 -4.55 94.89
C ALA A 35 -25.54 -5.47 93.67
N GLU A 36 -26.02 -6.72 93.74
CA GLU A 36 -26.05 -7.61 92.57
C GLU A 36 -26.96 -7.05 91.48
N GLY A 37 -28.14 -6.51 91.83
CA GLY A 37 -29.04 -5.87 90.87
C GLY A 37 -28.42 -4.66 90.15
N PHE A 38 -27.71 -3.79 90.86
CA PHE A 38 -26.99 -2.67 90.26
C PHE A 38 -25.84 -3.12 89.35
N LYS A 39 -25.18 -4.22 89.69
CA LYS A 39 -24.14 -4.81 88.84
C LYS A 39 -24.73 -5.33 87.54
N ASP A 40 -25.84 -6.07 87.59
CA ASP A 40 -26.55 -6.57 86.41
C ASP A 40 -27.02 -5.40 85.51
N GLU A 41 -27.52 -4.32 86.11
CA GLU A 41 -27.95 -3.13 85.37
C GLU A 41 -26.76 -2.40 84.72
N ALA A 42 -25.61 -2.33 85.40
CA ALA A 42 -24.37 -1.78 84.85
C ALA A 42 -23.82 -2.62 83.69
N GLU A 43 -23.83 -3.96 83.82
CA GLU A 43 -23.45 -4.87 82.74
C GLU A 43 -24.39 -4.71 81.52
N THR A 44 -25.69 -4.56 81.76
CA THR A 44 -26.69 -4.29 80.71
C THR A 44 -26.39 -2.97 79.99
N LYS A 45 -26.12 -1.88 80.74
CA LYS A 45 -25.81 -0.57 80.16
C LYS A 45 -24.49 -0.56 79.39
N ALA A 46 -23.50 -1.33 79.82
CA ALA A 46 -22.27 -1.51 79.06
C ALA A 46 -22.55 -2.19 77.71
N GLY A 47 -23.37 -3.25 77.70
CA GLY A 47 -23.79 -3.92 76.47
C GLY A 47 -24.59 -3.02 75.52
N GLU A 48 -25.50 -2.19 76.04
CA GLU A 48 -26.22 -1.18 75.25
C GLU A 48 -25.28 -0.13 74.63
N ALA A 49 -24.27 0.32 75.38
CA ALA A 49 -23.27 1.27 74.89
C ALA A 49 -22.41 0.67 73.77
N ASP A 50 -21.96 -0.58 73.93
CA ASP A 50 -21.21 -1.32 72.89
C ASP A 50 -22.05 -1.51 71.62
N ALA A 51 -23.33 -1.88 71.78
CA ALA A 51 -24.27 -2.00 70.66
C ALA A 51 -24.46 -0.67 69.93
N SER A 52 -24.59 0.44 70.68
CA SER A 52 -24.72 1.79 70.12
C SER A 52 -23.46 2.21 69.36
N ALA A 53 -22.27 1.94 69.91
CA ALA A 53 -20.99 2.22 69.26
C ALA A 53 -20.84 1.44 67.94
N ASN A 54 -21.20 0.16 67.94
CA ASN A 54 -21.19 -0.68 66.74
C ASN A 54 -22.19 -0.21 65.67
N ALA A 55 -23.38 0.25 66.09
CA ALA A 55 -24.37 0.82 65.18
C ALA A 55 -23.87 2.14 64.54
N ALA A 56 -23.20 2.99 65.32
CA ALA A 56 -22.58 4.21 64.82
C ALA A 56 -21.45 3.92 63.83
N ALA A 57 -20.57 2.95 64.14
CA ALA A 57 -19.50 2.52 63.22
C ALA A 57 -20.05 1.98 61.90
N THR A 58 -21.14 1.20 61.96
CA THR A 58 -21.83 0.67 60.77
C THR A 58 -22.42 1.80 59.92
N SER A 59 -23.07 2.79 60.56
CA SER A 59 -23.65 3.96 59.87
C SER A 59 -22.58 4.83 59.20
N ALA A 60 -21.41 4.97 59.84
CA ALA A 60 -20.26 5.65 59.25
C ALA A 60 -19.75 4.89 58.00
N GLY A 61 -19.65 3.56 58.07
CA GLY A 61 -19.29 2.72 56.92
C GLY A 61 -20.27 2.85 55.75
N GLN A 62 -21.57 2.84 56.03
CA GLN A 62 -22.63 3.03 55.01
C GLN A 62 -22.56 4.42 54.37
N SER A 63 -22.25 5.46 55.14
CA SER A 63 -22.07 6.82 54.61
C SER A 63 -20.86 6.92 53.69
N SER A 64 -19.73 6.31 54.07
CA SER A 64 -18.53 6.23 53.21
C SER A 64 -18.80 5.45 51.91
N ALA A 65 -19.54 4.34 51.98
CA ALA A 65 -19.95 3.57 50.80
C ALA A 65 -20.87 4.39 49.88
N SER A 66 -21.81 5.15 50.46
CA SER A 66 -22.71 6.02 49.70
C SER A 66 -21.96 7.16 49.00
N ALA A 67 -20.96 7.74 49.66
CA ALA A 67 -20.10 8.76 49.06
C ALA A 67 -19.28 8.20 47.89
N ALA A 68 -18.73 6.99 48.03
CA ALA A 68 -18.02 6.31 46.95
C ALA A 68 -18.94 6.03 45.75
N ALA A 69 -20.17 5.55 46.00
CA ALA A 69 -21.16 5.32 44.95
C ALA A 69 -21.55 6.61 44.19
N ALA A 70 -21.65 7.74 44.91
CA ALA A 70 -21.90 9.04 44.31
C ALA A 70 -20.76 9.49 43.37
N LEU A 71 -19.50 9.30 43.77
CA LEU A 71 -18.33 9.59 42.94
C LEU A 71 -18.30 8.71 41.68
N THR A 72 -18.61 7.42 41.80
CA THR A 72 -18.75 6.53 40.64
C THR A 72 -19.86 7.00 39.70
N SER A 73 -21.00 7.44 40.24
CA SER A 73 -22.11 7.96 39.44
C SER A 73 -21.73 9.25 38.70
N GLU A 74 -20.94 10.13 39.32
CA GLU A 74 -20.41 11.34 38.68
C GLU A 74 -19.46 10.99 37.53
N GLY A 75 -18.54 10.04 37.72
CA GLY A 75 -17.65 9.55 36.67
C GLY A 75 -18.40 8.91 35.50
N ASN A 76 -19.45 8.14 35.79
CA ASN A 76 -20.32 7.56 34.77
C ASN A 76 -21.06 8.64 33.97
N ALA A 77 -21.56 9.68 34.64
CA ALA A 77 -22.23 10.81 33.98
C ALA A 77 -21.27 11.59 33.08
N SER A 78 -20.04 11.86 33.55
CA SER A 78 -18.98 12.51 32.76
C SER A 78 -18.61 11.69 31.51
N THR A 79 -18.49 10.36 31.67
CA THR A 79 -18.26 9.46 30.53
C THR A 79 -19.42 9.49 29.53
N SER A 80 -20.66 9.50 30.01
CA SER A 80 -21.85 9.56 29.16
C SER A 80 -21.94 10.87 28.37
N GLU A 81 -21.54 12.00 28.97
CA GLU A 81 -21.46 13.29 28.28
C GLU A 81 -20.40 13.26 27.17
N GLY A 82 -19.23 12.68 27.45
CA GLY A 82 -18.18 12.49 26.45
C GLY A 82 -18.63 11.63 25.27
N ASN A 83 -19.31 10.51 25.54
CA ASN A 83 -19.87 9.64 24.51
C ASN A 83 -20.91 10.38 23.65
N ALA A 84 -21.82 11.13 24.26
CA ALA A 84 -22.83 11.91 23.53
C ALA A 84 -22.20 12.98 22.63
N ALA A 85 -21.12 13.63 23.08
CA ALA A 85 -20.38 14.59 22.26
C ALA A 85 -19.67 13.92 21.08
N ALA A 86 -19.10 12.73 21.28
CA ALA A 86 -18.46 11.96 20.22
C ALA A 86 -19.49 11.49 19.16
N ASP A 87 -20.66 11.01 19.61
CA ASP A 87 -21.75 10.60 18.72
C ASP A 87 -22.27 11.78 17.88
N ALA A 88 -22.41 12.97 18.48
CA ALA A 88 -22.79 14.18 17.77
C ALA A 88 -21.77 14.55 16.68
N ALA A 89 -20.47 14.47 16.99
CA ALA A 89 -19.41 14.73 16.02
C ALA A 89 -19.40 13.71 14.87
N ALA A 90 -19.64 12.42 15.18
CA ALA A 90 -19.74 11.37 14.17
C ALA A 90 -20.96 11.55 13.24
N ALA A 91 -22.08 12.01 13.79
CA ALA A 91 -23.27 12.35 13.01
C ALA A 91 -23.02 13.53 12.05
N ASP A 92 -22.33 14.57 12.52
CA ASP A 92 -21.96 15.72 11.67
C ASP A 92 -20.98 15.33 10.56
N ALA A 93 -19.98 14.50 10.86
CA ALA A 93 -19.07 13.96 9.85
C ALA A 93 -19.81 13.15 8.77
N SER A 94 -20.78 12.33 9.20
CA SER A 94 -21.62 11.55 8.28
C SER A 94 -22.47 12.43 7.37
N LYS A 95 -23.01 13.54 7.90
CA LYS A 95 -23.77 14.54 7.11
C LYS A 95 -22.88 15.20 6.04
N VAL A 96 -21.65 15.56 6.39
CA VAL A 96 -20.70 16.14 5.44
C VAL A 96 -20.33 15.15 4.34
N ALA A 97 -20.07 13.89 4.70
CA ALA A 97 -19.79 12.83 3.73
C ALA A 97 -20.97 12.60 2.77
N ALA A 98 -22.21 12.59 3.28
CA ALA A 98 -23.41 12.48 2.45
C ALA A 98 -23.58 13.65 1.47
N LEU A 99 -23.31 14.89 1.92
CA LEU A 99 -23.36 16.07 1.04
C LEU A 99 -22.28 16.01 -0.05
N ALA A 100 -21.06 15.59 0.29
CA ALA A 100 -19.98 15.41 -0.68
C ALA A 100 -20.33 14.37 -1.74
N ALA A 101 -20.93 13.24 -1.33
CA ALA A 101 -21.40 12.21 -2.24
C ALA A 101 -22.52 12.73 -3.17
N ALA A 102 -23.47 13.53 -2.64
CA ALA A 102 -24.52 14.14 -3.44
C ALA A 102 -23.96 15.12 -4.50
N ASN A 103 -22.97 15.94 -4.14
CA ASN A 103 -22.31 16.86 -5.07
C ASN A 103 -21.51 16.12 -6.16
N ALA A 104 -20.83 15.04 -5.79
CA ALA A 104 -20.12 14.19 -6.74
C ALA A 104 -21.09 13.54 -7.74
N ALA A 105 -22.24 13.06 -7.27
CA ALA A 105 -23.30 12.53 -8.14
C ALA A 105 -23.84 13.59 -9.10
N GLY A 106 -24.11 14.82 -8.61
CA GLY A 106 -24.55 15.93 -9.47
C GLY A 106 -23.51 16.33 -10.53
N THR A 107 -22.23 16.33 -10.15
CA THR A 107 -21.13 16.59 -11.10
C THR A 107 -21.04 15.51 -12.17
N ALA A 108 -21.18 14.24 -11.77
CA ALA A 108 -21.18 13.11 -12.70
C ALA A 108 -22.38 13.16 -13.66
N GLN A 109 -23.55 13.57 -13.18
CA GLN A 109 -24.74 13.78 -14.01
C GLN A 109 -24.48 14.85 -15.08
N LEU A 110 -23.99 16.03 -14.69
CA LEU A 110 -23.70 17.12 -15.63
C LEU A 110 -22.65 16.70 -16.68
N ALA A 111 -21.63 15.95 -16.27
CA ALA A 111 -20.63 15.43 -17.19
C ALA A 111 -21.23 14.42 -18.19
N ALA A 112 -22.14 13.56 -17.74
CA ALA A 112 -22.84 12.61 -18.60
C ALA A 112 -23.80 13.31 -19.58
N GLU A 113 -24.52 14.34 -19.12
CA GLU A 113 -25.39 15.17 -19.95
C GLU A 113 -24.58 15.90 -21.04
N ALA A 114 -23.43 16.49 -20.67
CA ALA A 114 -22.54 17.14 -21.62
C ALA A 114 -21.97 16.16 -22.66
N ALA A 115 -21.55 14.96 -22.23
CA ALA A 115 -21.05 13.93 -23.14
C ALA A 115 -22.15 13.43 -24.10
N ARG A 116 -23.39 13.29 -23.62
CA ARG A 116 -24.55 12.95 -24.45
C ARG A 116 -24.80 14.02 -25.51
N ASP A 117 -24.81 15.30 -25.11
CA ASP A 117 -25.10 16.41 -26.03
C ASP A 117 -23.99 16.56 -27.09
N GLN A 118 -22.72 16.33 -26.70
CA GLN A 118 -21.60 16.25 -27.64
C GLN A 118 -21.73 15.07 -28.61
N ALA A 119 -22.17 13.90 -28.15
CA ALA A 119 -22.38 12.75 -29.01
C ALA A 119 -23.53 12.97 -30.01
N PHE A 120 -24.64 13.57 -29.56
CA PHE A 120 -25.72 13.94 -30.47
C PHE A 120 -25.26 14.97 -31.51
N THR A 121 -24.55 16.01 -31.09
CA THR A 121 -23.98 16.99 -32.02
C THR A 121 -23.02 16.33 -33.03
N ALA A 122 -22.19 15.39 -32.59
CA ALA A 122 -21.27 14.70 -33.50
C ALA A 122 -22.00 13.79 -34.49
N PHE A 123 -23.06 13.13 -34.05
CA PHE A 123 -23.90 12.27 -34.90
C PHE A 123 -24.65 13.10 -35.95
N ASP A 124 -25.30 14.18 -35.51
CA ASP A 124 -26.02 15.17 -36.34
C ASP A 124 -25.11 15.70 -37.46
N ASN A 125 -23.93 16.22 -37.09
CA ASN A 125 -22.94 16.69 -38.07
C ASN A 125 -22.48 15.60 -39.05
N PHE A 126 -22.37 14.35 -38.60
CA PHE A 126 -21.99 13.25 -39.49
C PHE A 126 -23.13 12.90 -40.44
N ASP A 127 -24.37 12.87 -39.94
CA ASP A 127 -25.57 12.57 -40.71
C ASP A 127 -25.81 13.62 -41.81
N ASP A 128 -25.58 14.90 -41.50
CA ASP A 128 -25.61 16.01 -42.47
C ASP A 128 -24.51 15.92 -43.54
N LYS A 129 -23.34 15.41 -43.17
CA LYS A 129 -22.21 15.25 -44.09
C LYS A 129 -22.30 13.98 -44.91
N TYR A 130 -22.93 12.92 -44.43
CA TYR A 130 -23.09 11.66 -45.15
C TYR A 130 -24.54 11.20 -45.17
N LEU A 131 -25.23 11.51 -46.27
CA LEU A 131 -26.66 11.26 -46.45
C LEU A 131 -27.02 9.79 -46.73
N GLY A 132 -26.01 8.90 -46.75
CA GLY A 132 -26.16 7.48 -47.02
C GLY A 132 -26.34 7.14 -48.50
N GLU A 133 -27.03 6.03 -48.77
CA GLU A 133 -27.30 5.54 -50.12
C GLU A 133 -28.65 6.07 -50.64
N LYS A 134 -28.65 6.73 -51.80
CA LYS A 134 -29.87 7.24 -52.46
C LYS A 134 -29.86 6.86 -53.93
N ALA A 135 -31.06 6.72 -54.53
CA ALA A 135 -31.22 6.40 -55.96
C ALA A 135 -31.30 7.64 -56.86
N ALA A 136 -31.39 8.83 -56.26
CA ALA A 136 -31.40 10.12 -56.94
C ALA A 136 -30.67 11.15 -56.08
N GLU A 137 -30.25 12.24 -56.71
CA GLU A 137 -29.61 13.38 -56.05
C GLU A 137 -30.61 14.07 -55.08
N PRO A 138 -30.36 14.05 -53.76
CA PRO A 138 -31.25 14.70 -52.80
C PRO A 138 -31.11 16.23 -52.90
N ALA A 139 -32.17 16.95 -52.52
CA ALA A 139 -32.20 18.42 -52.50
C ALA A 139 -32.00 19.01 -51.10
N THR A 140 -32.16 18.19 -50.06
CA THR A 140 -31.99 18.50 -48.64
C THR A 140 -31.17 17.40 -47.98
N ASP A 141 -30.61 17.67 -46.80
CA ASP A 141 -30.00 16.65 -45.96
C ASP A 141 -31.04 15.70 -45.34
N ASN A 142 -30.60 14.88 -44.38
CA ASN A 142 -31.43 13.87 -43.73
C ASN A 142 -32.42 14.45 -42.71
N ASP A 143 -32.21 15.68 -42.23
CA ASP A 143 -33.12 16.41 -41.34
C ASP A 143 -34.09 17.33 -42.12
N GLY A 144 -33.87 17.47 -43.43
CA GLY A 144 -34.71 18.27 -44.33
C GLY A 144 -34.22 19.71 -44.49
N ASP A 145 -33.02 20.01 -43.99
CA ASP A 145 -32.36 21.30 -44.12
C ASP A 145 -31.59 21.42 -45.47
N PRO A 146 -31.21 22.64 -45.88
CA PRO A 146 -30.48 22.84 -47.13
C PRO A 146 -29.07 22.23 -47.12
N LEU A 147 -28.72 21.55 -48.21
CA LEU A 147 -27.43 20.89 -48.38
C LEU A 147 -26.23 21.83 -48.15
N GLN A 148 -25.37 21.45 -47.20
CA GLN A 148 -24.10 22.13 -46.96
C GLN A 148 -23.02 21.66 -47.94
N PRO A 149 -22.14 22.55 -48.43
CA PRO A 149 -20.95 22.15 -49.19
C PRO A 149 -20.17 21.05 -48.47
N GLY A 150 -19.80 20.02 -49.22
CA GLY A 150 -19.16 18.82 -48.70
C GLY A 150 -20.09 17.76 -48.14
N ALA A 151 -21.40 17.86 -48.34
CA ALA A 151 -22.28 16.70 -48.20
C ALA A 151 -21.89 15.61 -49.20
N LEU A 152 -21.93 14.35 -48.75
CA LEU A 152 -21.64 13.16 -49.53
C LEU A 152 -22.85 12.23 -49.50
N PHE A 153 -23.09 11.53 -50.59
CA PHE A 153 -23.99 10.38 -50.60
C PHE A 153 -23.52 9.35 -51.64
N TYR A 154 -23.93 8.10 -51.46
CA TYR A 154 -23.68 7.06 -52.44
C TYR A 154 -24.88 6.96 -53.40
N HIS A 155 -24.68 7.30 -54.67
CA HIS A 155 -25.71 7.15 -55.68
C HIS A 155 -25.74 5.72 -56.22
N THR A 156 -26.87 5.03 -56.08
CA THR A 156 -27.03 3.66 -56.59
C THR A 156 -26.83 3.60 -58.10
N GLY A 157 -25.91 2.76 -58.56
CA GLY A 157 -25.60 2.62 -59.99
C GLY A 157 -24.66 3.67 -60.60
N ILE A 158 -24.27 4.73 -59.87
CA ILE A 158 -23.26 5.70 -60.34
C ILE A 158 -22.01 5.65 -59.46
N GLY A 159 -22.16 5.81 -58.15
CA GLY A 159 -21.05 5.89 -57.20
C GLY A 159 -21.14 7.07 -56.23
N LEU A 160 -20.05 7.37 -55.53
CA LEU A 160 -20.01 8.40 -54.50
C LEU A 160 -20.13 9.82 -55.12
N LYS A 161 -21.05 10.63 -54.61
CA LYS A 161 -21.30 12.01 -55.05
C LYS A 161 -20.95 12.98 -53.93
N PHE A 162 -20.50 14.18 -54.30
CA PHE A 162 -20.12 15.29 -53.41
C PHE A 162 -20.88 16.55 -53.83
N TRP A 163 -21.45 17.27 -52.87
CA TRP A 163 -22.11 18.54 -53.11
C TRP A 163 -21.10 19.69 -53.03
N ASP A 164 -20.87 20.39 -54.13
CA ASP A 164 -19.90 21.50 -54.20
C ASP A 164 -20.45 22.86 -53.75
N GLY A 165 -21.73 22.90 -53.35
CA GLY A 165 -22.47 24.11 -53.02
C GLY A 165 -23.44 24.57 -54.12
N ALA A 166 -23.36 24.00 -55.32
CA ALA A 166 -24.25 24.31 -56.44
C ALA A 166 -24.81 23.07 -57.15
N ALA A 167 -24.02 22.00 -57.24
CA ALA A 167 -24.42 20.76 -57.90
C ALA A 167 -23.77 19.52 -57.24
N TRP A 168 -24.35 18.35 -57.52
CA TRP A 168 -23.76 17.07 -57.16
C TRP A 168 -22.72 16.66 -58.21
N VAL A 169 -21.46 16.64 -57.81
CA VAL A 169 -20.33 16.21 -58.63
C VAL A 169 -19.83 14.83 -58.21
N ALA A 170 -19.10 14.14 -59.08
CA ALA A 170 -18.48 12.87 -58.72
C ALA A 170 -17.38 13.10 -57.67
N ALA A 171 -17.44 12.40 -56.55
CA ALA A 171 -16.40 12.42 -55.51
C ALA A 171 -15.23 11.46 -55.82
N TYR A 172 -15.21 10.93 -57.05
CA TYR A 172 -14.26 9.95 -57.55
C TYR A 172 -13.93 10.28 -59.02
N ILE A 173 -12.74 9.87 -59.45
CA ILE A 173 -12.39 9.87 -60.87
C ILE A 173 -12.80 8.51 -61.42
N SER A 174 -13.75 8.46 -62.36
CA SER A 174 -14.06 7.22 -63.05
C SER A 174 -12.85 6.80 -63.89
N GLY A 175 -12.41 5.54 -63.78
CA GLY A 175 -11.28 5.04 -64.58
C GLY A 175 -11.51 5.07 -66.10
N ALA A 176 -12.74 5.28 -66.58
CA ALA A 176 -13.05 5.47 -67.99
C ALA A 176 -12.47 6.80 -68.50
N GLY A 177 -11.50 6.73 -69.42
CA GLY A 177 -10.85 7.89 -70.04
C GLY A 177 -9.56 8.37 -69.35
N PHE A 178 -9.09 7.70 -68.30
CA PHE A 178 -7.77 7.93 -67.73
C PHE A 178 -6.72 7.13 -68.49
N LEU A 179 -5.70 7.78 -69.05
CA LEU A 179 -4.57 7.11 -69.69
C LEU A 179 -3.63 6.56 -68.62
N ALA A 180 -3.75 5.27 -68.29
CA ALA A 180 -2.85 4.62 -67.35
C ALA A 180 -1.47 4.40 -68.00
N ALA A 181 -0.41 4.47 -67.19
CA ALA A 181 0.96 4.80 -67.61
C ALA A 181 1.65 3.90 -68.68
N ALA A 182 1.03 2.85 -69.21
CA ALA A 182 1.59 2.08 -70.33
C ALA A 182 0.56 1.12 -70.98
N ASN A 183 -0.31 1.58 -71.88
CA ASN A 183 -1.25 0.64 -72.54
C ASN A 183 -1.70 0.92 -73.98
N ASN A 184 -0.85 1.53 -74.83
CA ASN A 184 -1.11 1.78 -76.26
C ASN A 184 -2.57 2.21 -76.58
N LEU A 185 -3.17 3.02 -75.71
CA LEU A 185 -4.55 3.53 -75.83
C LEU A 185 -5.64 2.44 -75.85
N SER A 186 -5.36 1.20 -75.44
CA SER A 186 -6.38 0.13 -75.34
C SER A 186 -7.36 0.31 -74.18
N ASP A 187 -7.01 1.19 -73.24
CA ASP A 187 -7.77 1.60 -72.07
C ASP A 187 -8.73 2.77 -72.33
N VAL A 188 -8.66 3.41 -73.51
CA VAL A 188 -9.59 4.47 -73.92
C VAL A 188 -10.61 3.96 -74.93
N ASN A 189 -11.86 4.42 -74.84
CA ASN A 189 -12.98 3.96 -75.69
C ASN A 189 -12.74 4.14 -77.20
N ASP A 190 -11.99 5.18 -77.58
CA ASP A 190 -11.66 5.49 -78.98
C ASP A 190 -10.18 5.90 -79.07
N PRO A 191 -9.28 4.97 -79.44
CA PRO A 191 -7.86 5.24 -79.58
C PRO A 191 -7.54 6.30 -80.66
N ASP A 192 -8.36 6.41 -81.71
CA ASP A 192 -8.12 7.32 -82.83
C ASP A 192 -8.49 8.76 -82.48
N VAL A 193 -9.60 8.98 -81.78
CA VAL A 193 -9.98 10.29 -81.23
C VAL A 193 -8.98 10.75 -80.17
N ALA A 194 -8.52 9.84 -79.30
CA ALA A 194 -7.53 10.16 -78.28
C ALA A 194 -6.19 10.63 -78.89
N ARG A 195 -5.73 9.98 -79.97
CA ARG A 195 -4.55 10.43 -80.74
C ARG A 195 -4.79 11.79 -81.40
N GLY A 196 -5.98 12.00 -81.95
CA GLY A 196 -6.37 13.27 -82.58
C GLY A 196 -6.33 14.44 -81.59
N ASN A 197 -6.84 14.26 -80.37
CA ASN A 197 -6.82 15.28 -79.31
C ASN A 197 -5.40 15.67 -78.86
N LEU A 198 -4.45 14.73 -78.95
CA LEU A 198 -3.03 14.99 -78.68
C LEU A 198 -2.30 15.62 -79.88
N SER A 199 -3.00 15.90 -80.98
CA SER A 199 -2.40 16.36 -82.25
C SER A 199 -1.31 15.42 -82.77
N ALA A 200 -1.38 14.12 -82.43
CA ALA A 200 -0.42 13.14 -82.91
C ALA A 200 -0.82 12.69 -84.33
N PRO A 201 0.05 12.86 -85.35
CA PRO A 201 -0.29 12.52 -86.72
C PRO A 201 -0.62 11.03 -86.83
N SER A 202 -1.66 10.71 -87.60
CA SER A 202 -2.00 9.33 -87.96
C SER A 202 -0.89 8.67 -88.76
N VAL A 203 -0.83 7.35 -88.70
CA VAL A 203 0.08 6.56 -89.53
C VAL A 203 -0.13 6.91 -91.02
N ALA A 204 -1.35 7.22 -91.42
CA ALA A 204 -1.67 7.70 -92.77
C ALA A 204 -1.06 9.08 -93.08
N GLU A 205 -1.17 10.06 -92.18
CA GLU A 205 -0.57 11.40 -92.35
C GLU A 205 0.96 11.34 -92.28
N MET A 206 1.52 10.50 -91.41
CA MET A 206 2.95 10.28 -91.31
C MET A 206 3.49 9.62 -92.59
N ASN A 207 2.78 8.61 -93.12
CA ASN A 207 3.13 7.96 -94.39
C ASN A 207 2.99 8.93 -95.57
N ALA A 208 1.96 9.79 -95.60
CA ALA A 208 1.80 10.82 -96.63
C ALA A 208 2.91 11.88 -96.57
N GLY A 209 3.30 12.31 -95.36
CA GLY A 209 4.39 13.24 -95.14
C GLY A 209 5.77 12.65 -95.48
N LEU A 210 5.99 11.36 -95.24
CA LEU A 210 7.23 10.66 -95.60
C LEU A 210 7.31 10.37 -97.11
N ALA A 211 6.19 10.06 -97.77
CA ALA A 211 6.14 9.78 -99.20
C ALA A 211 6.64 10.97 -100.06
N GLY A 212 6.60 12.20 -99.53
CA GLY A 212 7.13 13.40 -100.18
C GLY A 212 8.58 13.75 -99.84
N LYS A 213 9.27 13.01 -98.96
CA LYS A 213 10.62 13.38 -98.46
C LYS A 213 11.79 12.60 -99.05
N SER A 214 11.55 11.61 -99.92
CA SER A 214 12.62 10.98 -100.70
C SER A 214 12.08 10.55 -102.07
N ASN A 215 12.67 11.06 -103.16
CA ASN A 215 12.51 10.40 -104.45
C ASN A 215 13.19 9.02 -104.35
N THR A 216 12.50 7.96 -104.76
CA THR A 216 12.95 6.55 -104.76
C THR A 216 14.27 6.30 -105.52
N GLY A 217 14.81 7.33 -106.20
CA GLY A 217 16.23 7.46 -106.49
C GLY A 217 16.60 8.93 -106.52
N HIS A 218 17.41 9.39 -105.58
CA HIS A 218 18.12 10.66 -105.69
C HIS A 218 19.62 10.40 -105.79
N THR A 219 20.28 11.15 -106.65
CA THR A 219 21.74 11.12 -106.81
C THR A 219 22.27 12.54 -106.68
N HIS A 220 23.50 12.67 -106.20
CA HIS A 220 24.22 13.95 -106.14
C HIS A 220 25.48 13.82 -106.99
N THR A 221 25.72 14.81 -107.86
CA THR A 221 27.06 14.96 -108.43
C THR A 221 27.99 15.55 -107.39
N ILE A 222 29.29 15.34 -107.53
CA ILE A 222 30.28 15.87 -106.57
C ILE A 222 30.21 17.40 -106.46
N ALA A 223 29.73 18.09 -107.51
CA ALA A 223 29.53 19.53 -107.54
C ALA A 223 28.39 20.02 -106.62
N ASN A 224 27.50 19.12 -106.19
CA ASN A 224 26.40 19.46 -105.28
C ASN A 224 26.90 19.71 -103.85
N VAL A 225 28.13 19.32 -103.51
CA VAL A 225 28.75 19.57 -102.20
C VAL A 225 29.89 20.56 -102.38
N THR A 226 29.62 21.84 -102.09
CA THR A 226 30.62 22.91 -102.18
C THR A 226 31.82 22.57 -101.30
N GLY A 227 33.01 22.49 -101.90
CA GLY A 227 34.26 22.15 -101.22
C GLY A 227 34.61 20.66 -101.15
N LEU A 228 33.71 19.73 -101.49
CA LEU A 228 34.02 18.29 -101.47
C LEU A 228 35.09 17.91 -102.50
N GLN A 229 35.03 18.47 -103.71
CA GLN A 229 36.06 18.24 -104.73
C GLN A 229 37.43 18.72 -104.23
N ALA A 230 37.50 19.94 -103.67
CA ALA A 230 38.74 20.49 -103.14
C ALA A 230 39.29 19.68 -101.95
N ASN A 231 38.40 19.17 -101.08
CA ASN A 231 38.79 18.30 -99.98
C ASN A 231 39.27 16.93 -100.47
N LEU A 232 38.64 16.35 -101.50
CA LEU A 232 39.09 15.10 -102.11
C LEU A 232 40.45 15.26 -102.79
N ASP A 233 40.66 16.36 -103.50
CA ASP A 233 41.95 16.67 -104.13
C ASP A 233 43.03 16.92 -103.07
N SER A 234 42.69 17.61 -101.97
CA SER A 234 43.59 17.81 -100.82
C SER A 234 43.87 16.51 -100.07
N LEU A 235 42.88 15.64 -99.91
CA LEU A 235 43.05 14.34 -99.25
C LEU A 235 43.90 13.41 -100.13
N GLN A 236 43.69 13.41 -101.44
CA GLN A 236 44.53 12.69 -102.40
C GLN A 236 45.98 13.17 -102.29
N THR A 237 46.19 14.49 -102.29
CA THR A 237 47.52 15.10 -102.09
C THR A 237 48.12 14.73 -100.73
N ALA A 238 47.33 14.70 -99.65
CA ALA A 238 47.80 14.33 -98.31
C ALA A 238 48.10 12.82 -98.17
N VAL A 239 47.31 11.95 -98.81
CA VAL A 239 47.50 10.49 -98.83
C VAL A 239 48.73 10.13 -99.65
N ASP A 240 48.90 10.75 -100.82
CA ASP A 240 50.11 10.60 -101.64
C ASP A 240 51.36 11.11 -100.90
N GLY A 241 51.20 12.07 -99.98
CA GLY A 241 52.27 12.57 -99.09
C GLY A 241 52.48 11.79 -97.78
N LYS A 242 51.57 10.90 -97.39
CA LYS A 242 51.64 10.11 -96.13
C LYS A 242 52.24 8.72 -96.33
N ALA A 243 52.41 8.27 -97.57
CA ALA A 243 53.04 7.01 -97.91
C ALA A 243 54.56 7.15 -98.08
N ALA A 244 55.28 7.32 -96.96
CA ALA A 244 56.65 6.79 -96.88
C ALA A 244 56.55 5.30 -96.50
N THR A 245 57.17 4.45 -97.31
CA THR A 245 57.11 2.97 -97.34
C THR A 245 57.70 2.26 -96.11
N GLY A 246 57.20 2.54 -94.90
CA GLY A 246 57.44 1.73 -93.69
C GLY A 246 57.71 2.54 -92.41
N HIS A 247 57.03 2.21 -91.31
CA HIS A 247 57.32 2.73 -89.96
C HIS A 247 57.18 1.62 -88.89
N THR A 248 57.99 1.69 -87.82
CA THR A 248 57.89 0.92 -86.56
C THR A 248 58.43 1.72 -85.36
N HIS A 249 58.05 1.37 -84.12
CA HIS A 249 58.55 1.99 -82.87
C HIS A 249 58.90 0.98 -81.76
N THR A 250 59.96 1.21 -80.99
CA THR A 250 60.38 0.42 -79.81
C THR A 250 60.18 1.23 -78.50
N ILE A 251 60.24 0.59 -77.32
CA ILE A 251 60.07 1.23 -76.00
C ILE A 251 61.01 2.45 -75.78
N ALA A 252 62.16 2.49 -76.45
CA ALA A 252 63.10 3.63 -76.41
C ALA A 252 62.51 4.92 -77.00
N ASN A 253 61.44 4.82 -77.79
CA ASN A 253 60.80 5.97 -78.42
C ASN A 253 59.94 6.79 -77.46
N VAL A 254 59.79 6.35 -76.20
CA VAL A 254 59.12 7.09 -75.12
C VAL A 254 60.12 7.34 -73.98
N THR A 255 60.76 8.52 -74.00
CA THR A 255 61.71 8.93 -72.97
C THR A 255 61.06 8.92 -71.58
N GLY A 256 61.66 8.19 -70.62
CA GLY A 256 61.23 8.13 -69.22
C GLY A 256 60.30 6.98 -68.83
N LEU A 257 59.76 6.23 -69.80
CA LEU A 257 58.82 5.13 -69.51
C LEU A 257 59.49 3.95 -68.80
N GLN A 258 60.73 3.60 -69.16
CA GLN A 258 61.50 2.53 -68.51
C GLN A 258 61.78 2.86 -67.04
N THR A 259 62.22 4.10 -66.75
CA THR A 259 62.53 4.58 -65.40
C THR A 259 61.30 4.65 -64.49
N ALA A 260 60.13 5.00 -65.03
CA ALA A 260 58.90 5.08 -64.25
C ALA A 260 58.38 3.69 -63.82
N LEU A 261 58.64 2.65 -64.63
CA LEU A 261 58.24 1.27 -64.34
C LEU A 261 59.18 0.58 -63.33
N ASP A 262 60.48 0.87 -63.40
CA ASP A 262 61.48 0.27 -62.50
C ASP A 262 61.41 0.84 -61.05
N GLY A 263 60.78 2.00 -60.84
CA GLY A 263 60.67 2.68 -59.53
C GLY A 263 59.44 2.30 -58.69
N LYS A 264 58.64 1.31 -59.08
CA LYS A 264 57.28 1.07 -58.54
C LYS A 264 57.15 -0.11 -57.57
N ALA A 265 58.21 -0.56 -56.89
CA ALA A 265 58.06 -1.59 -55.87
C ALA A 265 58.89 -1.40 -54.59
N ALA A 266 58.22 -1.47 -53.43
CA ALA A 266 58.69 -2.31 -52.34
C ALA A 266 57.50 -3.07 -51.72
N SER A 267 57.63 -4.40 -51.70
CA SER A 267 56.59 -5.40 -51.42
C SER A 267 56.33 -5.68 -49.93
N ALA A 268 56.73 -4.79 -49.02
CA ALA A 268 56.28 -4.76 -47.63
C ALA A 268 56.62 -3.41 -46.99
N HIS A 269 55.63 -2.74 -46.40
CA HIS A 269 55.85 -1.63 -45.46
C HIS A 269 54.97 -1.82 -44.22
N THR A 270 55.48 -1.48 -43.05
CA THR A 270 54.73 -1.40 -41.78
C THR A 270 55.04 -0.07 -41.10
N HIS A 271 54.15 0.40 -40.21
CA HIS A 271 54.35 1.62 -39.43
C HIS A 271 54.39 1.33 -37.92
N ALA A 272 55.36 1.91 -37.21
CA ALA A 272 55.37 2.00 -35.75
C ALA A 272 54.57 3.23 -35.29
N ILE A 273 54.04 3.25 -34.06
CA ILE A 273 53.26 4.38 -33.50
C ILE A 273 54.04 5.71 -33.57
N ALA A 274 55.38 5.67 -33.48
CA ALA A 274 56.25 6.85 -33.63
C ALA A 274 56.17 7.52 -35.01
N ASN A 275 55.66 6.81 -36.03
CA ASN A 275 55.53 7.36 -37.39
C ASN A 275 54.37 8.35 -37.52
N VAL A 276 53.53 8.51 -36.48
CA VAL A 276 52.47 9.51 -36.41
C VAL A 276 52.79 10.48 -35.27
N THR A 277 53.37 11.63 -35.62
CA THR A 277 53.71 12.69 -34.66
C THR A 277 52.47 13.13 -33.88
N GLY A 278 52.51 13.02 -32.55
CA GLY A 278 51.43 13.41 -31.64
C GLY A 278 50.50 12.27 -31.16
N LEU A 279 50.54 11.10 -31.80
CA LEU A 279 49.64 9.99 -31.43
C LEU A 279 49.94 9.38 -30.06
N GLN A 280 51.23 9.29 -29.68
CA GLN A 280 51.65 8.83 -28.35
C GLN A 280 51.15 9.78 -27.24
N ALA A 281 51.29 11.09 -27.45
CA ALA A 281 50.83 12.11 -26.49
C ALA A 281 49.29 12.14 -26.35
N ALA A 282 48.55 11.90 -27.43
CA ALA A 282 47.09 11.82 -27.40
C ALA A 282 46.57 10.58 -26.63
N LEU A 283 47.32 9.48 -26.63
CA LEU A 283 47.00 8.26 -25.88
C LEU A 283 47.38 8.38 -24.40
N ASP A 284 48.55 8.95 -24.10
CA ASP A 284 49.00 9.18 -22.71
C ASP A 284 48.10 10.20 -21.98
N GLY A 285 47.47 11.13 -22.71
CA GLY A 285 46.48 12.07 -22.17
C GLY A 285 45.08 11.48 -21.88
N LYS A 286 44.81 10.24 -22.28
CA LYS A 286 43.52 9.55 -22.05
C LYS A 286 43.51 8.64 -20.80
N SER A 287 44.67 8.41 -20.17
CA SER A 287 44.81 7.58 -18.97
C SER A 287 45.17 8.42 -17.74
N ALA A 288 44.16 8.82 -16.96
CA ALA A 288 44.38 9.42 -15.65
C ALA A 288 44.58 8.32 -14.58
N THR A 289 45.82 7.89 -14.36
CA THR A 289 46.20 7.12 -13.16
C THR A 289 46.18 8.08 -11.95
N GLY A 290 44.98 8.43 -11.50
CA GLY A 290 44.75 9.22 -10.28
C GLY A 290 44.04 10.56 -10.50
N HIS A 291 42.73 10.53 -10.77
CA HIS A 291 41.89 11.70 -10.51
C HIS A 291 40.97 11.43 -9.31
N THR A 292 40.72 12.46 -8.50
CA THR A 292 39.79 12.47 -7.38
C THR A 292 38.80 13.63 -7.55
N HIS A 293 37.59 13.49 -7.02
CA HIS A 293 36.56 14.54 -7.04
C HIS A 293 36.46 15.22 -5.67
N THR A 294 36.34 16.54 -5.66
CA THR A 294 35.89 17.26 -4.46
C THR A 294 34.36 17.32 -4.42
N LEU A 295 33.76 17.36 -3.24
CA LEU A 295 32.29 17.26 -3.07
C LEU A 295 31.51 18.35 -3.84
N ALA A 296 32.13 19.51 -4.08
CA ALA A 296 31.57 20.60 -4.88
C ALA A 296 31.45 20.30 -6.39
N GLN A 297 32.14 19.26 -6.88
CA GLN A 297 32.17 18.87 -8.30
C GLN A 297 31.16 17.75 -8.62
N ILE A 298 30.33 17.36 -7.64
CA ILE A 298 29.32 16.31 -7.76
C ILE A 298 27.94 16.94 -7.57
N SER A 299 27.25 17.20 -8.67
CA SER A 299 25.97 17.94 -8.67
C SER A 299 24.75 17.13 -8.19
N ASP A 300 24.90 15.83 -7.88
CA ASP A 300 23.86 14.99 -7.27
C ASP A 300 24.04 14.76 -5.75
N SER A 301 25.03 15.40 -5.13
CA SER A 301 25.38 15.20 -3.71
C SER A 301 24.35 15.73 -2.70
N GLY A 302 23.19 16.19 -3.17
CA GLY A 302 22.11 16.79 -2.37
C GLY A 302 21.33 15.84 -1.46
N SER A 303 21.74 14.59 -1.27
CA SER A 303 21.05 13.66 -0.36
C SER A 303 21.95 12.58 0.26
N MET A 304 23.17 12.94 0.67
CA MET A 304 23.95 12.13 1.61
C MET A 304 24.49 13.03 2.71
N ALA A 305 23.57 13.67 3.45
CA ALA A 305 23.86 14.04 4.83
C ALA A 305 24.23 12.74 5.54
N GLY A 306 25.47 12.65 6.02
CA GLY A 306 26.01 11.42 6.59
C GLY A 306 25.10 10.90 7.70
N GLU A 307 25.16 9.59 7.91
CA GLU A 307 24.47 8.88 9.01
C GLU A 307 24.87 9.37 10.42
N ASN A 308 25.66 10.45 10.53
CA ASN A 308 26.19 11.03 11.77
C ASN A 308 25.56 12.37 12.20
N ASP A 309 24.43 12.78 11.59
CA ASP A 309 23.80 14.08 11.90
C ASP A 309 22.68 14.02 12.96
N ALA A 310 22.40 12.83 13.51
CA ALA A 310 21.43 12.66 14.60
C ALA A 310 22.03 13.10 15.95
N PRO A 311 21.23 13.67 16.88
CA PRO A 311 21.73 14.02 18.22
C PRO A 311 22.37 12.82 18.91
N SER A 312 23.60 12.98 19.42
CA SER A 312 24.38 11.93 20.05
C SER A 312 24.08 11.79 21.56
N ASP A 313 22.80 11.81 21.93
CA ASP A 313 22.34 11.78 23.32
C ASP A 313 21.85 10.40 23.78
N GLY A 314 22.03 9.37 22.94
CA GLY A 314 21.67 7.99 23.23
C GLY A 314 20.25 7.60 22.83
N ASN A 315 19.47 8.52 22.25
CA ASN A 315 18.13 8.22 21.72
C ASN A 315 18.18 7.81 20.24
N THR A 316 17.22 6.98 19.82
CA THR A 316 16.98 6.67 18.40
C THR A 316 16.06 7.74 17.82
N TYR A 317 16.43 8.35 16.70
CA TYR A 317 15.65 9.42 16.06
C TYR A 317 15.09 9.02 14.70
N ALA A 318 13.94 9.58 14.34
CA ALA A 318 13.41 9.57 12.98
C ALA A 318 13.38 10.99 12.39
N ARG A 319 13.36 11.08 11.06
CA ARG A 319 13.16 12.34 10.33
C ARG A 319 11.66 12.57 10.09
N LYS A 320 11.09 13.61 10.68
CA LYS A 320 9.73 14.07 10.38
C LYS A 320 9.77 15.52 9.94
N ASN A 321 9.29 15.80 8.72
CA ASN A 321 9.32 17.13 8.09
C ASN A 321 10.72 17.81 8.12
N GLY A 322 11.78 17.01 8.01
CA GLY A 322 13.16 17.50 8.01
C GLY A 322 13.78 17.75 9.39
N ALA A 323 13.02 17.65 10.49
CA ALA A 323 13.52 17.70 11.85
C ALA A 323 13.78 16.29 12.43
N TRP A 324 14.74 16.19 13.35
CA TRP A 324 14.97 15.00 14.15
C TRP A 324 13.94 14.95 15.29
N GLU A 325 13.12 13.89 15.33
CA GLU A 325 12.21 13.60 16.45
C GLU A 325 12.67 12.31 17.16
N ALA A 326 12.79 12.34 18.48
CA ALA A 326 13.18 11.17 19.28
C ALA A 326 12.04 10.15 19.26
N LEU A 327 12.34 8.92 18.85
CA LEU A 327 11.41 7.81 18.96
C LEU A 327 11.44 7.30 20.40
N ALA A 328 10.32 7.44 21.12
CA ALA A 328 10.13 6.69 22.36
C ALA A 328 10.22 5.19 22.04
N SER A 329 10.86 4.39 22.90
CA SER A 329 11.11 2.96 22.63
C SER A 329 9.79 2.17 22.56
N GLU A 330 9.23 2.00 21.37
CA GLU A 330 8.06 1.14 21.10
C GLU A 330 8.45 -0.36 21.02
N GLY A 331 9.50 -0.76 21.73
CA GLY A 331 10.00 -2.13 21.77
C GLY A 331 9.39 -2.94 22.92
N TRP A 332 9.36 -4.27 22.76
CA TRP A 332 9.03 -5.18 23.85
C TRP A 332 10.01 -5.04 25.01
N THR A 333 9.50 -4.80 26.22
CA THR A 333 10.29 -4.79 27.45
C THR A 333 10.22 -6.16 28.12
N LEU A 334 11.37 -6.77 28.41
CA LEU A 334 11.43 -8.02 29.16
C LEU A 334 11.03 -7.77 30.62
N LEU A 335 9.97 -8.44 31.09
CA LEU A 335 9.61 -8.47 32.50
C LEU A 335 10.59 -9.37 33.27
N SER A 336 10.65 -10.64 32.87
CA SER A 336 11.60 -11.61 33.41
C SER A 336 11.66 -12.88 32.55
N SER A 337 12.73 -13.64 32.73
CA SER A 337 12.92 -14.98 32.17
C SER A 337 13.25 -15.94 33.31
N LEU A 338 12.43 -16.98 33.47
CA LEU A 338 12.53 -17.93 34.58
C LEU A 338 12.66 -19.36 34.06
N ALA A 339 13.51 -20.15 34.69
CA ALA A 339 13.61 -21.59 34.43
C ALA A 339 12.38 -22.32 35.00
N THR A 340 11.80 -23.22 34.21
CA THR A 340 10.62 -24.03 34.60
C THR A 340 11.06 -25.39 35.15
N SER A 341 11.92 -25.39 36.16
CA SER A 341 12.64 -26.60 36.62
C SER A 341 11.96 -27.39 37.75
N ALA A 342 11.00 -26.79 38.47
CA ALA A 342 10.28 -27.42 39.58
C ALA A 342 9.02 -26.63 39.95
N GLY A 343 8.15 -27.20 40.79
CA GLY A 343 6.97 -26.54 41.34
C GLY A 343 5.70 -26.79 40.53
N THR A 344 4.56 -26.28 41.03
CA THR A 344 3.24 -26.49 40.40
C THR A 344 2.66 -25.23 39.77
N ALA A 345 3.28 -24.09 40.04
CA ALA A 345 2.96 -22.79 39.47
C ALA A 345 4.22 -21.92 39.36
N ILE A 346 4.30 -21.07 38.35
CA ILE A 346 5.37 -20.07 38.18
C ILE A 346 4.73 -18.71 37.99
N ASN A 347 5.12 -17.74 38.82
CA ASN A 347 4.53 -16.41 38.84
C ASN A 347 5.48 -15.38 38.22
N PHE A 348 4.94 -14.62 37.27
CA PHE A 348 5.54 -13.43 36.69
C PHE A 348 4.77 -12.25 37.22
N THR A 349 5.36 -11.47 38.13
CA THR A 349 4.70 -10.35 38.81
C THR A 349 5.37 -9.03 38.43
N GLY A 350 4.70 -7.91 38.69
CA GLY A 350 5.25 -6.58 38.42
C GLY A 350 5.03 -6.10 36.99
N ILE A 351 4.00 -6.61 36.30
CA ILE A 351 3.56 -6.04 35.03
C ILE A 351 3.09 -4.61 35.32
N PRO A 352 3.68 -3.57 34.67
CA PRO A 352 3.28 -2.19 34.94
C PRO A 352 1.83 -1.92 34.56
N THR A 353 1.19 -1.00 35.29
CA THR A 353 -0.12 -0.48 34.91
C THR A 353 -0.05 0.22 33.55
N GLY A 354 -1.02 -0.02 32.68
CA GLY A 354 -1.10 0.62 31.36
C GLY A 354 -0.45 -0.19 30.22
N VAL A 355 0.14 -1.35 30.52
CA VAL A 355 0.53 -2.34 29.50
C VAL A 355 -0.67 -2.71 28.65
N ARG A 356 -0.48 -2.72 27.32
CA ARG A 356 -1.54 -3.07 26.36
C ARG A 356 -1.32 -4.44 25.74
N GLU A 357 -0.09 -4.91 25.71
CA GLU A 357 0.23 -6.23 25.20
C GLU A 357 1.24 -6.96 26.10
N VAL A 358 1.00 -8.26 26.32
CA VAL A 358 1.94 -9.15 27.01
C VAL A 358 2.27 -10.32 26.09
N LEU A 359 3.56 -10.58 25.91
CA LEU A 359 4.09 -11.68 25.10
C LEU A 359 4.75 -12.70 26.02
N ILE A 360 4.29 -13.94 25.95
CA ILE A 360 4.80 -15.06 26.74
C ILE A 360 5.46 -16.05 25.79
N LEU A 361 6.76 -16.27 25.97
CA LEU A 361 7.55 -17.23 25.20
C LEU A 361 7.80 -18.47 26.04
N PHE A 362 7.50 -19.63 25.47
CA PHE A 362 7.75 -20.94 26.07
C PHE A 362 8.90 -21.61 25.32
N ASP A 363 9.96 -21.99 26.03
CA ASP A 363 11.09 -22.72 25.47
C ASP A 363 11.27 -24.05 26.19
N ASP A 364 10.78 -25.13 25.55
CA ASP A 364 10.85 -26.51 26.03
C ASP A 364 10.33 -26.70 27.47
N VAL A 365 9.23 -26.01 27.80
CA VAL A 365 8.58 -26.07 29.12
C VAL A 365 7.97 -27.46 29.33
N ALA A 366 8.55 -28.24 30.25
CA ALA A 366 8.15 -29.61 30.54
C ALA A 366 7.24 -29.68 31.78
N VAL A 367 6.08 -30.33 31.63
CA VAL A 367 4.98 -30.37 32.61
C VAL A 367 4.39 -31.78 32.74
N THR A 368 3.65 -32.08 33.83
CA THR A 368 3.05 -33.41 34.05
C THR A 368 1.55 -33.48 33.78
N SER A 369 0.87 -32.33 33.72
CA SER A 369 -0.57 -32.28 33.40
C SER A 369 -0.96 -30.92 32.84
N GLY A 370 -0.97 -30.73 31.51
CA GLY A 370 -1.54 -29.54 30.85
C GLY A 370 -0.83 -28.23 31.18
N LEU A 371 -0.24 -27.52 30.21
CA LEU A 371 0.21 -26.15 30.48
C LEU A 371 -0.97 -25.18 30.34
N GLY A 372 -1.22 -24.37 31.36
CA GLY A 372 -2.22 -23.31 31.37
C GLY A 372 -1.63 -21.98 31.86
N VAL A 373 -2.27 -20.87 31.46
CA VAL A 373 -1.89 -19.52 31.89
C VAL A 373 -3.07 -18.85 32.58
N ARG A 374 -2.83 -18.34 33.79
CA ARG A 374 -3.78 -17.53 34.55
C ARG A 374 -3.27 -16.10 34.65
N LEU A 375 -4.20 -15.17 34.63
CA LEU A 375 -4.00 -13.76 34.85
C LEU A 375 -4.34 -13.40 36.30
N GLY A 376 -3.73 -12.34 36.80
CA GLY A 376 -4.04 -11.82 38.12
C GLY A 376 -3.84 -10.32 38.22
N ASP A 377 -4.39 -9.79 39.30
CA ASP A 377 -4.27 -8.39 39.69
C ASP A 377 -3.76 -8.30 41.14
N SER A 378 -3.83 -7.10 41.72
CA SER A 378 -3.38 -6.86 43.10
C SER A 378 -4.02 -7.78 44.15
N GLY A 379 -5.22 -8.31 43.89
CA GLY A 379 -5.93 -9.27 44.74
C GLY A 379 -5.45 -10.72 44.62
N GLY A 380 -4.59 -11.01 43.65
CA GLY A 380 -4.03 -12.35 43.43
C GLY A 380 -4.30 -12.90 42.03
N VAL A 381 -4.02 -14.18 41.86
CA VAL A 381 -4.33 -14.89 40.61
C VAL A 381 -5.80 -15.27 40.59
N GLU A 382 -6.50 -14.93 39.50
CA GLU A 382 -7.89 -15.30 39.33
C GLU A 382 -8.01 -16.67 38.68
N THR A 383 -8.90 -17.50 39.23
CA THR A 383 -9.02 -18.92 38.88
C THR A 383 -10.34 -19.28 38.21
N THR A 384 -11.18 -18.30 37.88
CA THR A 384 -12.49 -18.50 37.23
C THR A 384 -12.79 -17.37 36.25
N GLY A 385 -13.78 -17.59 35.36
CA GLY A 385 -14.26 -16.58 34.42
C GLY A 385 -13.40 -16.43 33.17
N TYR A 386 -12.62 -17.47 32.83
CA TYR A 386 -11.97 -17.58 31.53
C TYR A 386 -12.97 -18.14 30.54
N ASP A 387 -12.94 -17.65 29.31
CA ASP A 387 -13.50 -18.33 28.15
C ASP A 387 -12.34 -18.78 27.27
N SER A 388 -11.80 -19.97 27.52
CA SER A 388 -10.61 -20.48 26.84
C SER A 388 -10.94 -21.63 25.91
N TYR A 389 -10.50 -21.56 24.67
CA TYR A 389 -10.53 -22.65 23.70
C TYR A 389 -9.16 -22.90 23.10
N THR A 390 -8.78 -24.16 23.02
CA THR A 390 -7.50 -24.58 22.45
C THR A 390 -7.69 -25.91 21.73
N GLY A 391 -6.88 -26.17 20.72
CA GLY A 391 -7.05 -27.38 19.91
C GLY A 391 -5.98 -27.59 18.84
N ASN A 392 -6.04 -28.77 18.25
CA ASN A 392 -5.37 -29.12 17.01
C ASN A 392 -6.39 -29.72 16.03
N ARG A 393 -5.94 -30.24 14.88
CA ARG A 393 -6.85 -30.82 13.86
C ARG A 393 -7.76 -31.94 14.39
N SER A 394 -7.35 -32.64 15.45
CA SER A 394 -7.96 -33.89 15.91
C SER A 394 -8.74 -33.77 17.23
N SER A 395 -8.51 -32.72 18.02
CA SER A 395 -9.13 -32.54 19.34
C SER A 395 -9.10 -31.08 19.77
N SER A 396 -10.12 -30.68 20.52
CA SER A 396 -10.22 -29.38 21.19
C SER A 396 -10.68 -29.57 22.63
N THR A 397 -10.26 -28.68 23.52
CA THR A 397 -10.79 -28.58 24.87
C THR A 397 -11.08 -27.13 25.20
N SER A 398 -11.90 -26.93 26.22
CA SER A 398 -12.22 -25.62 26.77
C SER A 398 -11.90 -25.58 28.27
N SER A 399 -11.56 -24.41 28.77
CA SER A 399 -11.32 -24.18 30.20
C SER A 399 -12.03 -22.91 30.67
N THR A 400 -12.56 -22.96 31.89
CA THR A 400 -13.16 -21.81 32.57
C THR A 400 -12.27 -21.23 33.67
N THR A 401 -11.09 -21.82 33.87
CA THR A 401 -10.20 -21.52 35.00
C THR A 401 -8.82 -20.99 34.59
N GLU A 402 -8.46 -21.11 33.31
CA GLU A 402 -7.19 -20.65 32.73
C GLU A 402 -7.26 -20.63 31.20
N PHE A 403 -6.30 -19.94 30.57
CA PHE A 403 -6.01 -20.13 29.15
C PHE A 403 -5.21 -21.43 28.97
N ASP A 404 -5.87 -22.48 28.47
CA ASP A 404 -5.29 -23.81 28.31
C ASP A 404 -4.51 -23.93 26.98
N LEU A 405 -3.38 -24.65 26.99
CA LEU A 405 -2.53 -24.89 25.83
C LEU A 405 -2.54 -26.36 25.33
N ILE A 406 -3.38 -27.26 25.88
CA ILE A 406 -3.44 -28.72 25.56
C ILE A 406 -2.04 -29.31 25.36
N ALA A 407 -1.28 -29.46 26.44
CA ALA A 407 0.02 -30.11 26.37
C ALA A 407 0.25 -31.05 27.54
N SER A 408 0.46 -32.33 27.25
CA SER A 408 0.62 -33.35 28.29
C SER A 408 2.05 -33.48 28.83
N THR A 409 3.08 -33.03 28.11
CA THR A 409 4.48 -33.23 28.56
C THR A 409 5.50 -32.13 28.20
N LEU A 410 5.39 -31.44 27.06
CA LEU A 410 6.38 -30.46 26.60
C LEU A 410 5.73 -29.35 25.74
N VAL A 411 6.08 -28.08 25.98
CA VAL A 411 5.56 -26.92 25.25
C VAL A 411 6.69 -26.00 24.76
N LYS A 412 6.63 -25.64 23.47
CA LYS A 412 7.45 -24.57 22.88
C LYS A 412 6.60 -23.68 22.00
N GLY A 413 6.76 -22.36 22.08
CA GLY A 413 6.04 -21.41 21.22
C GLY A 413 5.69 -20.12 21.93
N VAL A 414 4.55 -19.54 21.56
CA VAL A 414 4.17 -18.19 21.99
C VAL A 414 2.69 -18.12 22.40
N MET A 415 2.43 -17.31 23.42
CA MET A 415 1.11 -16.76 23.73
C MET A 415 1.21 -15.23 23.76
N ARG A 416 0.18 -14.56 23.24
CA ARG A 416 0.01 -13.11 23.30
C ARG A 416 -1.27 -12.79 24.04
N LEU A 417 -1.22 -11.73 24.83
CA LEU A 417 -2.38 -11.18 25.54
C LEU A 417 -2.57 -9.74 25.09
N PHE A 418 -3.77 -9.40 24.64
CA PHE A 418 -4.14 -8.07 24.19
C PHE A 418 -5.15 -7.46 25.15
N HIS A 419 -4.88 -6.23 25.56
CA HIS A 419 -5.83 -5.42 26.32
C HIS A 419 -6.94 -4.92 25.40
N MET A 420 -8.18 -5.26 25.71
CA MET A 420 -9.35 -4.93 24.87
C MET A 420 -10.12 -3.69 25.36
N GLY A 421 -9.64 -3.04 26.42
CA GLY A 421 -10.39 -2.02 27.17
C GLY A 421 -10.93 -2.55 28.50
N GLY A 422 -11.14 -1.64 29.46
CA GLY A 422 -11.48 -2.03 30.83
C GLY A 422 -10.40 -2.91 31.46
N ASN A 423 -10.78 -4.03 32.09
CA ASN A 423 -9.86 -5.06 32.58
C ASN A 423 -9.96 -6.36 31.76
N GLN A 424 -10.46 -6.28 30.52
CA GLN A 424 -10.59 -7.44 29.64
C GLN A 424 -9.31 -7.68 28.84
N TRP A 425 -8.89 -8.94 28.84
CA TRP A 425 -7.72 -9.42 28.12
C TRP A 425 -8.11 -10.58 27.21
N MET A 426 -7.70 -10.48 25.95
CA MET A 426 -7.85 -11.55 24.97
C MET A 426 -6.52 -12.30 24.82
N SER A 427 -6.56 -13.62 24.81
CA SER A 427 -5.42 -14.47 24.48
C SER A 427 -5.48 -14.96 23.04
N ASP A 428 -4.30 -15.07 22.43
CA ASP A 428 -4.04 -15.97 21.31
C ASP A 428 -2.76 -16.76 21.58
N HIS A 429 -2.71 -18.01 21.15
CA HIS A 429 -1.47 -18.78 21.23
C HIS A 429 -1.26 -19.69 20.04
N MET A 430 0.01 -19.91 19.74
CA MET A 430 0.49 -20.92 18.82
C MET A 430 1.70 -21.60 19.44
N VAL A 431 1.52 -22.85 19.85
CA VAL A 431 2.54 -23.65 20.50
C VAL A 431 2.66 -25.01 19.85
N ARG A 432 3.81 -25.64 20.03
CA ARG A 432 4.02 -27.05 19.71
C ARG A 432 3.75 -27.86 20.98
N GLY A 433 2.72 -28.70 20.94
CA GLY A 433 2.31 -29.60 22.03
C GLY A 433 2.72 -31.05 21.78
N TYR A 434 1.93 -31.98 22.33
CA TYR A 434 2.16 -33.44 22.30
C TYR A 434 2.58 -33.97 20.91
N SER A 435 3.59 -34.85 20.87
CA SER A 435 4.11 -35.48 19.64
C SER A 435 4.49 -34.49 18.51
N ASN A 436 4.95 -33.28 18.87
CA ASN A 436 5.30 -32.21 17.93
C ASN A 436 4.12 -31.65 17.10
N VAL A 437 2.88 -31.79 17.58
CA VAL A 437 1.69 -31.27 16.88
C VAL A 437 1.48 -29.78 17.21
N PRO A 438 1.20 -28.91 16.21
CA PRO A 438 0.84 -27.53 16.48
C PRO A 438 -0.52 -27.45 17.17
N VAL A 439 -0.56 -26.70 18.27
CA VAL A 439 -1.75 -26.37 19.05
C VAL A 439 -1.96 -24.87 18.97
N HIS A 440 -3.18 -24.48 18.66
CA HIS A 440 -3.60 -23.09 18.59
C HIS A 440 -4.82 -22.90 19.47
N GLY A 441 -4.99 -21.69 19.96
CA GLY A 441 -6.16 -21.36 20.75
C GLY A 441 -6.28 -19.87 20.95
N ALA A 442 -7.42 -19.50 21.53
CA ALA A 442 -7.77 -18.15 21.87
C ALA A 442 -8.76 -18.18 23.03
N GLY A 443 -8.95 -17.03 23.64
CA GLY A 443 -9.94 -16.88 24.68
C GLY A 443 -9.92 -15.48 25.26
N ASP A 444 -10.81 -15.21 26.20
CA ASP A 444 -10.77 -13.96 26.94
C ASP A 444 -10.98 -14.14 28.45
N LYS A 445 -10.55 -13.12 29.19
CA LYS A 445 -10.69 -13.02 30.63
C LYS A 445 -10.84 -11.56 31.02
N THR A 446 -11.92 -11.25 31.74
CA THR A 446 -12.06 -9.96 32.43
C THR A 446 -11.58 -10.11 33.86
N LEU A 447 -10.56 -9.33 34.25
CA LEU A 447 -10.01 -9.26 35.60
C LEU A 447 -10.81 -8.31 36.49
N SER A 448 -10.72 -8.51 37.81
CA SER A 448 -11.31 -7.65 38.83
C SER A 448 -10.56 -6.32 38.98
N GLY A 449 -9.28 -6.28 38.58
CA GLY A 449 -8.41 -5.12 38.57
C GLY A 449 -7.42 -5.09 37.38
N ALA A 450 -6.48 -4.16 37.43
CA ALA A 450 -5.43 -4.06 36.42
C ALA A 450 -4.49 -5.26 36.49
N LEU A 451 -4.16 -5.84 35.32
CA LEU A 451 -3.21 -6.95 35.21
C LEU A 451 -1.87 -6.54 35.81
N ASP A 452 -1.43 -7.27 36.84
CA ASP A 452 -0.11 -7.06 37.46
C ASP A 452 0.75 -8.33 37.45
N ARG A 453 0.14 -9.48 37.09
CA ARG A 453 0.81 -10.78 37.09
C ARG A 453 0.22 -11.76 36.10
N VAL A 454 1.08 -12.69 35.68
CA VAL A 454 0.73 -13.89 34.93
C VAL A 454 1.29 -15.10 35.68
N GLN A 455 0.49 -16.16 35.77
CA GLN A 455 0.87 -17.42 36.41
C GLN A 455 0.78 -18.57 35.41
N LEU A 456 1.86 -19.33 35.27
CA LEU A 456 1.84 -20.59 34.54
C LEU A 456 1.43 -21.73 35.48
N MET A 457 0.60 -22.65 35.00
CA MET A 457 0.08 -23.84 35.68
C MET A 457 0.43 -25.10 34.87
N GLY A 458 0.88 -26.18 35.50
CA GLY A 458 1.43 -27.32 34.74
C GLY A 458 1.45 -28.68 35.43
N GLY A 459 0.71 -28.87 36.53
CA GLY A 459 0.94 -30.01 37.42
C GLY A 459 2.28 -29.85 38.12
N THR A 460 3.35 -30.45 37.60
CA THR A 460 4.74 -30.27 38.04
C THR A 460 5.64 -29.85 36.87
N PHE A 461 6.31 -28.71 37.00
CA PHE A 461 7.34 -28.26 36.06
C PHE A 461 8.64 -29.06 36.25
N SER A 462 9.32 -29.43 35.17
CA SER A 462 10.49 -30.33 35.21
C SER A 462 11.63 -29.97 34.26
N GLY A 463 11.50 -28.90 33.46
CA GLY A 463 12.48 -28.47 32.47
C GLY A 463 11.99 -27.32 31.61
N GLY A 464 12.92 -26.64 30.93
CA GLY A 464 12.66 -25.51 30.04
C GLY A 464 12.80 -24.13 30.68
N SER A 465 12.38 -23.10 29.94
CA SER A 465 12.28 -21.73 30.43
C SER A 465 11.07 -21.00 29.85
N CYS A 466 10.61 -19.98 30.56
CA CYS A 466 9.56 -19.08 30.09
C CYS A 466 9.97 -17.62 30.28
N SER A 467 9.73 -16.80 29.27
CA SER A 467 10.02 -15.36 29.30
C SER A 467 8.75 -14.56 29.04
N VAL A 468 8.53 -13.51 29.83
CA VAL A 468 7.39 -12.60 29.69
C VAL A 468 7.89 -11.22 29.28
N PHE A 469 7.33 -10.66 28.22
CA PHE A 469 7.57 -9.30 27.74
C PHE A 469 6.28 -8.50 27.75
N TYR A 470 6.38 -7.17 27.81
CA TYR A 470 5.24 -6.25 27.74
C TYR A 470 5.54 -5.02 26.89
N ARG A 471 4.49 -4.33 26.43
CA ARG A 471 4.56 -2.98 25.85
C ARG A 471 3.26 -2.21 25.98
#